data_AF-A0A2K8Z520-F1
#
_entry.id   AF-A0A2K8Z520-F1
#
_cell.length_a   1.000
_cell.length_b   1.000
_cell.length_c   1.000
_cell.angle_alpha   90.00
_cell.angle_beta   90.00
_cell.angle_gamma   90.00
#
_symmetry.space_group_name_H-M   'P 1'
#
loop_
_entity.id
_entity.type
_entity.pdbx_description
1 polymer ?
#
loop_
_entity_poly.entity_id
_entity_poly.type
_entity_poly.pdbx_seq_one_letter_code
_entity_poly.pdbx_strand_id
1 'polypeptide(L)'
;MNQPLLNLRDYTPLELITFGAGCFLWIVVYFFTLRSIFKRQFVEIPIVTIWGNIVWEFLWSWVFVPDIGSLFMWGYRVWFFMDCLIVYGAFRYGHKQVTLPQINRHLGLLSVLGILAWAPLLYFYIDIYDAPLSKMGAYSGYLLNILISALYIPLALRLNDWTLFSYPTAWCKGIGTLLISVFCFLHFTDGFLLTMCVLTALLDGVYIYLFSQQRNQPLVS
;
A
#
# COMPACT_ATOMS: atom_id res chain seq x y z
N MET A 1 -5.42 -27.80 2.52
CA MET A 1 -4.04 -27.56 2.02
C MET A 1 -3.17 -27.25 3.22
N ASN A 2 -2.28 -28.16 3.62
CA ASN A 2 -1.36 -27.91 4.73
C ASN A 2 -0.10 -27.24 4.17
N GLN A 3 -0.16 -25.93 3.96
CA GLN A 3 1.05 -25.15 3.74
C GLN A 3 1.86 -25.09 5.05
N PRO A 4 3.20 -25.12 4.97
CA PRO A 4 4.03 -24.91 6.15
C PRO A 4 3.79 -23.50 6.72
N LEU A 5 4.02 -23.33 8.02
CA LEU A 5 3.86 -22.03 8.68
C LEU A 5 4.72 -20.94 8.01
N LEU A 6 5.96 -21.33 7.69
CA LEU A 6 6.93 -20.56 6.92
C LEU A 6 7.49 -21.46 5.81
N ASN A 7 7.58 -20.95 4.59
CA ASN A 7 8.20 -21.69 3.51
C ASN A 7 9.73 -21.48 3.50
N LEU A 8 10.45 -22.37 4.19
CA LEU A 8 11.92 -22.37 4.22
C LEU A 8 12.56 -23.15 3.06
N ARG A 9 11.74 -23.69 2.14
CA ARG A 9 12.25 -24.45 0.97
C ARG A 9 12.58 -23.51 -0.18
N ASP A 10 11.68 -22.58 -0.45
CA ASP A 10 11.81 -21.61 -1.54
C ASP A 10 12.41 -20.28 -1.07
N TYR A 11 12.37 -20.00 0.25
CA TYR A 11 12.89 -18.76 0.84
C TYR A 11 13.90 -19.03 1.97
N THR A 12 14.93 -18.21 2.00
CA THR A 12 15.96 -18.17 3.05
C THR A 12 15.43 -17.48 4.31
N PRO A 13 15.99 -17.77 5.49
CA PRO A 13 15.63 -17.06 6.72
C PRO A 13 15.83 -15.55 6.63
N LEU A 14 16.87 -15.09 5.93
CA LEU A 14 17.13 -13.67 5.75
C LEU A 14 16.00 -12.99 4.98
N GLU A 15 15.56 -13.60 3.88
CA GLU A 15 14.43 -13.12 3.06
C GLU A 15 13.13 -13.04 3.88
N LEU A 16 12.81 -14.08 4.65
CA LEU A 16 11.59 -14.09 5.47
C LEU A 16 11.65 -13.05 6.61
N ILE A 17 12.83 -12.83 7.20
CA ILE A 17 13.02 -11.83 8.24
C ILE A 17 12.89 -10.41 7.67
N THR A 18 13.52 -10.12 6.53
CA THR A 18 13.43 -8.79 5.90
C THR A 18 12.01 -8.49 5.44
N PHE A 19 11.35 -9.46 4.78
CA PHE A 19 9.96 -9.34 4.38
C PHE A 19 9.03 -9.18 5.58
N GLY A 20 9.18 -10.01 6.62
CA GLY A 20 8.39 -9.96 7.84
C GLY A 20 8.56 -8.65 8.64
N ALA A 21 9.79 -8.13 8.72
CA ALA A 21 10.05 -6.83 9.34
C ALA A 21 9.40 -5.68 8.55
N GLY A 22 9.47 -5.72 7.22
CA GLY A 22 8.79 -4.76 6.36
C GLY A 22 7.27 -4.81 6.52
N CYS A 23 6.70 -6.02 6.53
CA CYS A 23 5.30 -6.28 6.83
C CYS A 23 4.87 -5.71 8.19
N PHE A 24 5.66 -5.93 9.24
CA PHE A 24 5.35 -5.40 10.57
C PHE A 24 5.31 -3.86 10.60
N LEU A 25 6.24 -3.19 9.91
CA LEU A 25 6.22 -1.73 9.79
C LEU A 25 4.98 -1.23 9.04
N TRP A 26 4.50 -1.98 8.04
CA TRP A 26 3.23 -1.69 7.38
C TRP A 26 2.02 -1.85 8.29
N ILE A 27 2.02 -2.80 9.24
CA ILE A 27 0.97 -2.87 10.28
C ILE A 27 0.93 -1.58 11.09
N VAL A 28 2.09 -1.04 11.45
CA VAL A 28 2.19 0.24 12.17
C VAL A 28 1.60 1.38 11.32
N VAL A 29 1.93 1.43 10.02
CA VAL A 29 1.34 2.40 9.07
C VAL A 29 -0.18 2.31 9.06
N TYR A 30 -0.74 1.12 8.90
CA TYR A 30 -2.18 0.92 8.88
C TYR A 30 -2.83 1.32 10.21
N PHE A 31 -2.21 1.01 11.35
CA PHE A 31 -2.70 1.41 12.66
C PHE A 31 -2.82 2.94 12.79
N PHE A 32 -1.78 3.69 12.38
CA PHE A 32 -1.80 5.15 12.42
C PHE A 32 -2.78 5.73 11.40
N THR A 33 -2.88 5.17 10.19
CA THR A 33 -3.87 5.58 9.19
C THR A 33 -5.29 5.38 9.72
N LEU A 34 -5.62 4.22 10.29
CA LEU A 34 -6.93 3.96 10.90
C LEU A 34 -7.20 4.91 12.07
N ARG A 35 -6.22 5.13 12.94
CA ARG A 35 -6.33 6.11 14.03
C ARG A 35 -6.62 7.51 13.50
N SER A 36 -6.00 7.91 12.39
CA SER A 36 -6.24 9.20 11.72
C SER A 36 -7.65 9.30 11.16
N ILE A 37 -8.14 8.23 10.51
CA ILE A 37 -9.51 8.13 10.00
C ILE A 37 -10.53 8.30 11.14
N PHE A 38 -10.35 7.63 12.27
CA PHE A 38 -11.31 7.71 13.38
C PHE A 38 -11.18 8.99 14.22
N LYS A 39 -9.95 9.47 14.49
CA LYS A 39 -9.73 10.64 15.37
C LYS A 39 -9.75 11.97 14.64
N ARG A 40 -9.14 12.04 13.46
CA ARG A 40 -9.01 13.27 12.66
C ARG A 40 -10.02 13.33 11.52
N GLN A 41 -10.78 12.25 11.29
CA GLN A 41 -11.77 12.18 10.22
C GLN A 41 -11.14 12.52 8.86
N PHE A 42 -9.91 12.08 8.66
CA PHE A 42 -9.12 12.31 7.46
C PHE A 42 -8.44 11.01 7.06
N VAL A 43 -8.46 10.72 5.77
CA VAL A 43 -7.80 9.55 5.20
C VAL A 43 -6.47 10.02 4.66
N GLU A 44 -5.36 9.49 5.18
CA GLU A 44 -4.01 9.91 4.75
C GLU A 44 -3.62 9.36 3.37
N ILE A 45 -4.25 8.26 2.96
CA ILE A 45 -3.97 7.57 1.69
C ILE A 45 -4.81 8.20 0.56
N PRO A 46 -4.24 8.45 -0.62
CA PRO A 46 -5.01 8.89 -1.80
C PRO A 46 -6.16 7.95 -2.15
N ILE A 47 -7.37 8.49 -2.33
CA ILE A 47 -8.59 7.66 -2.49
C ILE A 47 -8.52 6.70 -3.68
N VAL A 48 -7.95 7.13 -4.81
CA VAL A 48 -7.87 6.30 -6.03
C VAL A 48 -7.05 5.04 -5.80
N THR A 49 -6.03 5.10 -4.93
CA THR A 49 -5.17 3.93 -4.66
C THR A 49 -5.83 2.93 -3.72
N ILE A 50 -6.73 3.40 -2.85
CA ILE A 50 -7.54 2.53 -1.98
C ILE A 50 -8.39 1.58 -2.82
N TRP A 51 -8.85 2.02 -4.00
CA TRP A 51 -9.67 1.17 -4.89
C TRP A 51 -8.90 -0.04 -5.42
N GLY A 52 -7.66 0.14 -5.85
CA GLY A 52 -6.80 -0.95 -6.30
C GLY A 52 -6.32 -1.82 -5.13
N ASN A 53 -6.00 -1.20 -3.99
CA ASN A 53 -5.46 -1.90 -2.82
C ASN A 53 -6.45 -2.93 -2.24
N ILE A 54 -7.72 -2.54 -2.01
CA ILE A 54 -8.72 -3.47 -1.47
C ILE A 54 -8.96 -4.66 -2.40
N VAL A 55 -8.94 -4.43 -3.71
CA VAL A 55 -9.08 -5.50 -4.72
C VAL A 55 -7.88 -6.43 -4.65
N TRP A 56 -6.67 -5.86 -4.60
CA TRP A 56 -5.44 -6.64 -4.54
C TRP A 56 -5.37 -7.51 -3.28
N GLU A 57 -5.68 -6.94 -2.12
CA GLU A 57 -5.74 -7.68 -0.85
C GLU A 57 -6.81 -8.77 -0.89
N PHE A 58 -7.98 -8.52 -1.50
CA PHE A 58 -9.01 -9.54 -1.69
C PHE A 58 -8.51 -10.70 -2.55
N LEU A 59 -7.90 -10.40 -3.69
CA LEU A 59 -7.43 -11.39 -4.65
C LEU A 59 -6.33 -12.27 -4.03
N TRP A 60 -5.34 -11.69 -3.37
CA TRP A 60 -4.25 -12.45 -2.72
C TRP A 60 -4.64 -13.12 -1.39
N SER A 61 -5.74 -12.69 -0.77
CA SER A 61 -6.27 -13.33 0.45
C SER A 61 -7.14 -14.56 0.19
N TRP A 62 -7.91 -14.53 -0.90
CA TRP A 62 -9.04 -15.46 -1.11
C TRP A 62 -9.06 -16.15 -2.48
N VAL A 63 -8.43 -15.58 -3.51
CA VAL A 63 -8.47 -16.12 -4.88
C VAL A 63 -7.16 -16.82 -5.22
N PHE A 64 -6.04 -16.13 -5.05
CA PHE A 64 -4.70 -16.65 -5.26
C PHE A 64 -4.11 -17.12 -3.92
N VAL A 65 -3.33 -18.21 -3.98
CA VAL A 65 -2.73 -18.81 -2.79
C VAL A 65 -1.24 -18.47 -2.79
N PRO A 66 -0.76 -17.56 -1.92
CA PRO A 66 0.65 -17.25 -1.84
C PRO A 66 1.46 -18.45 -1.32
N ASP A 67 2.67 -18.65 -1.83
CA ASP A 67 3.54 -19.79 -1.47
C ASP A 67 4.59 -19.45 -0.39
N ILE A 68 4.58 -18.24 0.16
CA ILE A 68 5.51 -17.78 1.21
C ILE A 68 5.22 -18.35 2.61
N GLY A 69 4.09 -19.05 2.77
CA GLY A 69 3.71 -19.78 3.99
C GLY A 69 2.42 -19.29 4.62
N SER A 70 1.82 -20.13 5.47
CA SER A 70 0.49 -19.85 6.03
C SER A 70 0.47 -18.62 6.94
N LEU A 71 1.60 -18.28 7.59
CA LEU A 71 1.70 -17.09 8.44
C LEU A 71 1.40 -15.80 7.64
N PHE A 72 2.07 -15.65 6.49
CA PHE A 72 1.91 -14.46 5.64
C PHE A 72 0.57 -14.47 4.90
N MET A 73 0.05 -15.64 4.52
CA MET A 73 -1.31 -15.78 3.99
C MET A 73 -2.36 -15.23 4.96
N TRP A 74 -2.27 -15.58 6.25
CA TRP A 74 -3.14 -15.00 7.27
C TRP A 74 -2.88 -13.51 7.46
N GLY A 75 -1.64 -13.06 7.27
CA GLY A 75 -1.29 -11.65 7.16
C GLY A 75 -2.15 -10.93 6.12
N TYR A 76 -2.13 -11.36 4.85
CA TYR A 76 -2.95 -10.76 3.78
C TYR A 76 -4.43 -10.67 4.17
N ARG A 77 -4.98 -11.72 4.77
CA ARG A 77 -6.38 -11.72 5.22
C ARG A 77 -6.65 -10.66 6.29
N VAL A 78 -5.73 -10.49 7.23
CA VAL A 78 -5.83 -9.41 8.23
C VAL A 78 -5.75 -8.05 7.56
N TRP A 79 -4.82 -7.86 6.61
CA TRP A 79 -4.71 -6.63 5.82
C TRP A 79 -6.00 -6.31 5.06
N PHE A 80 -6.61 -7.29 4.42
CA PHE A 80 -7.91 -7.13 3.76
C PHE A 80 -8.99 -6.56 4.69
N PHE A 81 -9.07 -7.03 5.94
CA PHE A 81 -10.02 -6.46 6.91
C PHE A 81 -9.66 -5.03 7.32
N MET A 82 -8.38 -4.71 7.46
CA MET A 82 -7.96 -3.34 7.72
C MET A 82 -8.29 -2.42 6.54
N ASP A 83 -8.13 -2.92 5.32
CA ASP A 83 -8.49 -2.21 4.10
C ASP A 83 -9.99 -1.96 3.98
N CYS A 84 -10.83 -2.88 4.44
CA CYS A 84 -12.28 -2.64 4.53
C CYS A 84 -12.59 -1.41 5.41
N LEU A 85 -11.87 -1.23 6.52
CA LEU A 85 -12.00 -0.06 7.38
C LEU A 85 -11.45 1.22 6.73
N ILE A 86 -10.37 1.12 5.95
CA ILE A 86 -9.82 2.25 5.18
C ILE A 86 -10.79 2.67 4.08
N VAL A 87 -11.38 1.71 3.35
CA VAL A 87 -12.42 1.94 2.34
C VAL A 87 -13.62 2.63 2.97
N TYR A 88 -14.10 2.15 4.13
CA TYR A 88 -15.15 2.83 4.88
C TYR A 88 -14.78 4.28 5.20
N GLY A 89 -13.54 4.50 5.67
CA GLY A 89 -13.00 5.85 5.87
C GLY A 89 -12.98 6.70 4.60
N ALA A 90 -12.63 6.11 3.45
CA ALA A 90 -12.60 6.79 2.14
C ALA A 90 -14.00 7.20 1.68
N PHE A 91 -15.01 6.34 1.84
CA PHE A 91 -16.40 6.69 1.55
C PHE A 91 -16.91 7.80 2.46
N ARG A 92 -16.54 7.78 3.75
CA ARG A 92 -17.04 8.76 4.72
C ARG A 92 -16.32 10.10 4.67
N TYR A 93 -15.00 10.10 4.54
CA TYR A 93 -14.13 11.26 4.72
C TYR A 93 -13.27 11.60 3.50
N GLY A 94 -13.28 10.78 2.45
CA GLY A 94 -12.50 11.02 1.24
C GLY A 94 -12.89 12.30 0.49
N HIS A 95 -14.12 12.79 0.68
CA HIS A 95 -14.55 14.08 0.14
C HIS A 95 -13.61 15.24 0.51
N LYS A 96 -12.87 15.14 1.62
CA LYS A 96 -11.90 16.14 2.07
C LYS A 96 -10.63 16.22 1.21
N GLN A 97 -10.30 15.18 0.44
CA GLN A 97 -9.15 15.18 -0.47
C GLN A 97 -9.51 15.73 -1.86
N VAL A 98 -10.80 15.80 -2.21
CA VAL A 98 -11.28 16.14 -3.55
C VAL A 98 -11.73 17.59 -3.60
N THR A 99 -10.98 18.41 -4.33
CA THR A 99 -11.26 19.84 -4.50
C THR A 99 -12.33 20.13 -5.54
N LEU A 100 -12.52 19.23 -6.52
CA LEU A 100 -13.47 19.41 -7.62
C LEU A 100 -14.90 19.03 -7.18
N PRO A 101 -15.86 19.99 -7.14
CA PRO A 101 -17.21 19.72 -6.62
C PRO A 101 -17.98 18.65 -7.39
N GLN A 102 -17.76 18.55 -8.70
CA GLN A 102 -18.42 17.58 -9.59
C GLN A 102 -18.01 16.14 -9.22
N ILE A 103 -16.73 15.92 -8.94
CA ILE A 103 -16.21 14.61 -8.52
C ILE A 103 -16.66 14.31 -7.09
N ASN A 104 -16.59 15.31 -6.22
CA ASN A 104 -16.90 15.16 -4.79
C ASN A 104 -18.35 14.68 -4.58
N ARG A 105 -19.32 15.27 -5.29
CA ARG A 105 -20.74 14.87 -5.24
C ARG A 105 -20.97 13.40 -5.59
N HIS A 106 -20.18 12.84 -6.50
CA HIS A 106 -20.33 11.48 -7.00
C HIS A 106 -19.24 10.53 -6.48
N LEU A 107 -18.44 10.97 -5.50
CA LEU A 107 -17.25 10.25 -5.06
C LEU A 107 -17.55 8.81 -4.59
N GLY A 108 -18.67 8.61 -3.91
CA GLY A 108 -19.11 7.26 -3.50
C GLY A 108 -19.36 6.36 -4.71
N LEU A 109 -20.17 6.82 -5.67
CA LEU A 109 -20.45 6.06 -6.89
C LEU A 109 -19.16 5.80 -7.69
N LEU A 110 -18.31 6.81 -7.85
CA LEU A 110 -17.01 6.69 -8.52
C LEU A 110 -16.09 5.71 -7.81
N SER A 111 -16.12 5.64 -6.48
CA SER A 111 -15.33 4.69 -5.70
C SER A 111 -15.79 3.25 -5.92
N VAL A 112 -17.11 3.01 -5.95
CA VAL A 112 -17.66 1.68 -6.27
C VAL A 112 -17.29 1.28 -7.70
N LEU A 113 -17.51 2.16 -8.67
CA LEU A 113 -17.15 1.90 -10.07
C LEU A 113 -15.64 1.69 -10.23
N GLY A 114 -14.82 2.45 -9.51
CA GLY A 114 -13.36 2.30 -9.47
C GLY A 114 -12.94 0.93 -8.96
N ILE A 115 -13.46 0.49 -7.82
CA ILE A 115 -13.21 -0.84 -7.25
C ILE A 115 -13.64 -1.93 -8.23
N LEU A 116 -14.84 -1.82 -8.81
CA LEU A 116 -15.34 -2.78 -9.80
C LEU A 116 -14.51 -2.81 -11.08
N ALA A 117 -13.95 -1.69 -11.51
CA ALA A 117 -13.07 -1.63 -12.68
C ALA A 117 -11.68 -2.23 -12.38
N TRP A 118 -11.15 -2.00 -11.16
CA TRP A 118 -9.88 -2.58 -10.72
C TRP A 118 -9.96 -4.11 -10.56
N ALA A 119 -11.11 -4.66 -10.18
CA ALA A 119 -11.30 -6.10 -9.97
C ALA A 119 -10.90 -7.00 -11.17
N PRO A 120 -11.50 -6.88 -12.37
CA PRO A 120 -11.10 -7.68 -13.52
C PRO A 120 -9.70 -7.33 -14.00
N LEU A 121 -9.31 -6.05 -13.94
CA LEU A 121 -7.99 -5.59 -14.37
C LEU A 121 -6.88 -6.29 -13.57
N LEU A 122 -6.97 -6.27 -12.23
CA LEU A 122 -5.99 -6.92 -11.36
C LEU A 122 -6.09 -8.44 -11.41
N TYR A 123 -7.29 -9.01 -11.53
CA TYR A 123 -7.45 -10.45 -11.68
C TYR A 123 -6.66 -10.99 -12.87
N PHE A 124 -6.89 -10.43 -14.08
CA PHE A 124 -6.20 -10.88 -15.28
C PHE A 124 -4.71 -10.54 -15.25
N TYR A 125 -4.33 -9.40 -14.70
CA TYR A 125 -2.92 -9.07 -14.54
C TYR A 125 -2.20 -10.07 -13.62
N ILE A 126 -2.80 -10.39 -12.47
CA ILE A 126 -2.22 -11.33 -11.52
C ILE A 126 -2.14 -12.73 -12.10
N ASP A 127 -3.22 -13.22 -12.71
CA ASP A 127 -3.29 -14.57 -13.28
C ASP A 127 -2.24 -14.80 -14.38
N ILE A 128 -2.02 -13.82 -15.24
CA ILE A 128 -1.13 -13.95 -16.40
C ILE A 128 0.33 -13.62 -16.06
N TYR A 129 0.56 -12.57 -15.26
CA TYR A 129 1.90 -11.98 -15.11
C TYR A 129 2.49 -12.10 -13.71
N ASP A 130 1.69 -12.23 -12.65
CA ASP A 130 2.21 -12.15 -11.29
C ASP A 130 2.22 -13.50 -10.57
N ALA A 131 1.06 -14.16 -10.47
CA ALA A 131 0.93 -15.45 -9.80
C ALA A 131 1.84 -16.55 -10.38
N PRO A 132 2.06 -16.65 -11.71
CA PRO A 132 2.99 -17.63 -12.27
C PRO A 132 4.47 -17.33 -11.95
N LEU A 133 4.84 -16.05 -11.79
CA LEU A 133 6.23 -15.61 -11.65
C LEU A 133 6.62 -15.39 -10.19
N SER A 134 5.92 -14.51 -9.47
CA SER A 134 6.26 -14.20 -8.08
C SER A 134 5.64 -15.15 -7.09
N LYS A 135 4.47 -15.72 -7.42
CA LYS A 135 3.64 -16.56 -6.53
C LYS A 135 3.22 -15.91 -5.20
N MET A 136 3.54 -14.63 -4.99
CA MET A 136 3.28 -13.91 -3.74
C MET A 136 2.74 -12.48 -3.95
N GLY A 137 2.53 -12.06 -5.20
CA GLY A 137 1.98 -10.74 -5.52
C GLY A 137 3.01 -9.62 -5.62
N ALA A 138 4.29 -9.94 -5.80
CA ALA A 138 5.34 -8.93 -5.80
C ALA A 138 5.15 -7.90 -6.93
N TYR A 139 4.81 -8.33 -8.15
CA TYR A 139 4.70 -7.41 -9.29
C TYR A 139 3.50 -6.48 -9.16
N SER A 140 2.31 -7.04 -8.93
CA SER A 140 1.08 -6.26 -8.80
C SER A 140 1.07 -5.40 -7.54
N GLY A 141 1.68 -5.88 -6.45
CA GLY A 141 1.87 -5.11 -5.22
C GLY A 141 2.76 -3.89 -5.44
N TYR A 142 3.90 -4.05 -6.13
CA TYR A 142 4.79 -2.91 -6.42
C TYR A 142 4.19 -1.92 -7.43
N LEU A 143 3.40 -2.37 -8.41
CA LEU A 143 2.67 -1.46 -9.29
C LEU A 143 1.72 -0.55 -8.52
N LEU A 144 0.95 -1.12 -7.58
CA LEU A 144 0.09 -0.34 -6.70
C LEU A 144 0.91 0.55 -5.75
N ASN A 145 2.03 0.07 -5.23
CA ASN A 145 2.86 0.84 -4.32
C ASN A 145 3.51 2.06 -5.01
N ILE A 146 3.96 1.94 -6.26
CA ILE A 146 4.40 3.08 -7.07
C ILE A 146 3.27 4.12 -7.18
N LEU A 147 2.06 3.67 -7.49
CA LEU A 147 0.90 4.55 -7.61
C LEU A 147 0.60 5.26 -6.27
N ILE A 148 0.66 4.54 -5.15
CA ILE A 148 0.51 5.10 -3.79
C ILE A 148 1.60 6.15 -3.53
N SER A 149 2.87 5.80 -3.68
CA SER A 149 3.99 6.70 -3.41
C SER A 149 3.99 7.94 -4.30
N ALA A 150 3.67 7.78 -5.59
CA ALA A 150 3.57 8.88 -6.53
C ALA A 150 2.41 9.83 -6.20
N LEU A 151 1.25 9.32 -5.76
CA LEU A 151 0.08 10.15 -5.45
C LEU A 151 0.11 10.76 -4.04
N TYR A 152 0.88 10.19 -3.12
CA TYR A 152 1.10 10.77 -1.79
C TYR A 152 1.72 12.17 -1.85
N ILE A 153 2.69 12.37 -2.74
CA ILE A 153 3.41 13.64 -2.91
C ILE A 153 2.47 14.79 -3.32
N PRO A 154 1.72 14.71 -4.45
CA PRO A 154 0.81 15.79 -4.85
C PRO A 154 -0.37 15.95 -3.90
N LEU A 155 -0.82 14.90 -3.20
CA LEU A 155 -1.86 15.04 -2.17
C LEU A 155 -1.37 15.90 -1.00
N ALA A 156 -0.17 15.60 -0.48
CA ALA A 156 0.41 16.35 0.62
C ALA A 156 0.70 17.81 0.23
N LEU A 157 1.29 18.03 -0.95
CA LEU A 157 1.57 19.38 -1.45
C LEU A 157 0.30 20.19 -1.71
N ARG A 158 -0.77 19.56 -2.20
CA ARG A 158 -2.06 20.24 -2.48
C ARG A 158 -2.76 20.66 -1.20
N LEU A 159 -2.80 19.78 -0.20
CA LEU A 159 -3.45 20.09 1.07
C LEU A 159 -2.63 21.13 1.84
N ASN A 160 -1.31 21.10 1.71
CA ASN A 160 -0.36 22.00 2.37
C ASN A 160 -0.52 22.05 3.90
N ASP A 161 -1.20 21.07 4.48
CA ASP A 161 -1.37 20.87 5.92
C ASP A 161 -0.73 19.54 6.32
N TRP A 162 0.57 19.62 6.59
CA TRP A 162 1.40 18.48 6.98
C TRP A 162 1.04 17.94 8.37
N THR A 163 0.23 18.66 9.15
CA THR A 163 -0.22 18.17 10.45
C THR A 163 -1.22 17.04 10.32
N LEU A 164 -1.92 16.93 9.18
CA LEU A 164 -2.88 15.87 8.87
C LEU A 164 -2.22 14.51 8.65
N PHE A 165 -0.93 14.50 8.29
CA PHE A 165 -0.16 13.30 7.99
C PHE A 165 0.66 12.84 9.21
N SER A 166 0.63 11.55 9.49
CA SER A 166 1.27 10.98 10.68
C SER A 166 2.76 10.73 10.44
N TYR A 167 3.62 11.18 11.37
CA TYR A 167 5.08 10.95 11.30
C TYR A 167 5.45 9.47 11.17
N PRO A 168 4.86 8.56 11.98
CA PRO A 168 5.14 7.14 11.86
C PRO A 168 4.69 6.59 10.50
N THR A 169 3.58 7.07 9.96
CA THR A 169 3.09 6.66 8.64
C THR A 169 4.12 6.96 7.54
N ALA A 170 4.74 8.15 7.53
CA ALA A 170 5.75 8.49 6.51
C ALA A 170 7.01 7.62 6.60
N TRP A 171 7.60 7.50 7.79
CA TRP A 171 8.87 6.77 7.98
C TRP A 171 8.70 5.26 7.99
N CYS A 172 7.70 4.73 8.69
CA CYS A 172 7.46 3.28 8.72
C CYS A 172 7.05 2.77 7.34
N LYS A 173 6.32 3.55 6.54
CA LYS A 173 6.03 3.20 5.14
C LYS A 173 7.32 3.12 4.33
N GLY A 174 8.14 4.17 4.33
CA GLY A 174 9.36 4.19 3.53
C GLY A 174 10.36 3.10 3.93
N ILE A 175 10.62 2.92 5.23
CA ILE A 175 11.51 1.86 5.73
C ILE A 175 10.90 0.47 5.49
N GLY A 176 9.59 0.32 5.71
CA GLY A 176 8.88 -0.94 5.47
C GLY A 176 8.96 -1.38 4.02
N THR A 177 8.67 -0.47 3.08
CA THR A 177 8.83 -0.70 1.64
C THR A 177 10.29 -0.96 1.27
N LEU A 178 11.26 -0.26 1.86
CA LEU A 178 12.67 -0.51 1.59
C LEU A 178 13.10 -1.93 2.01
N LEU A 179 12.64 -2.42 3.15
CA LEU A 179 12.92 -3.80 3.60
C LEU A 179 12.29 -4.85 2.66
N ILE A 180 11.07 -4.61 2.19
CA ILE A 180 10.43 -5.45 1.17
C ILE A 180 11.20 -5.37 -0.16
N SER A 181 11.73 -4.20 -0.53
CA SER A 181 12.56 -4.03 -1.72
C SER A 181 13.86 -4.83 -1.60
N VAL A 182 14.51 -4.79 -0.43
CA VAL A 182 15.71 -5.61 -0.15
C VAL A 182 15.38 -7.09 -0.29
N PHE A 183 14.24 -7.56 0.23
CA PHE A 183 13.75 -8.92 -0.03
C PHE A 183 13.64 -9.20 -1.54
N CYS A 184 13.04 -8.29 -2.32
CA CYS A 184 12.93 -8.47 -3.77
C CYS A 184 14.29 -8.55 -4.46
N PHE A 185 15.28 -7.76 -4.04
CA PHE A 185 16.65 -7.81 -4.56
C PHE A 185 17.41 -9.09 -4.19
N LEU A 186 17.06 -9.72 -3.07
CA LEU A 186 17.66 -11.00 -2.65
C LEU A 186 17.05 -12.18 -3.41
N HIS A 187 15.73 -12.14 -3.64
CA HIS A 187 14.99 -13.27 -4.18
C HIS A 187 14.84 -13.26 -5.71
N PHE A 188 14.61 -12.08 -6.30
CA PHE A 188 14.31 -11.93 -7.72
C PHE A 188 15.49 -11.31 -8.47
N THR A 189 15.73 -11.79 -9.69
CA THR A 189 16.73 -11.23 -10.61
C THR A 189 16.09 -10.47 -11.78
N ASP A 190 14.77 -10.30 -11.76
CA ASP A 190 14.02 -9.68 -12.85
C ASP A 190 14.17 -8.14 -12.82
N GLY A 191 14.70 -7.59 -13.91
CA GLY A 191 15.00 -6.16 -14.00
C GLY A 191 13.75 -5.27 -13.90
N PHE A 192 12.58 -5.75 -14.32
CA PHE A 192 11.35 -4.97 -14.25
C PHE A 192 10.90 -4.77 -12.79
N LEU A 193 10.84 -5.84 -12.00
CA LEU A 193 10.51 -5.76 -10.58
C LEU A 193 11.52 -4.91 -9.79
N LEU A 194 12.82 -5.11 -10.03
CA LEU A 194 13.87 -4.37 -9.32
C LEU A 194 13.83 -2.88 -9.65
N THR A 195 13.52 -2.51 -10.91
CA THR A 195 13.32 -1.11 -11.28
C THR A 195 12.12 -0.50 -10.57
N MET A 196 11.02 -1.25 -10.42
CA MET A 196 9.87 -0.81 -9.63
C MET A 196 10.23 -0.59 -8.16
N CYS A 197 11.06 -1.46 -7.58
CA CYS A 197 11.56 -1.32 -6.21
C CYS A 197 12.36 -0.02 -6.03
N VAL A 198 13.28 0.27 -6.97
CA VAL A 198 14.08 1.51 -6.96
C VAL A 198 13.20 2.74 -7.12
N LEU A 199 12.27 2.72 -8.08
CA LEU A 199 11.35 3.83 -8.32
C LEU A 199 10.51 4.13 -7.07
N THR A 200 9.98 3.10 -6.42
CA THR A 200 9.18 3.25 -5.19
C THR A 200 10.03 3.84 -4.06
N ALA A 201 11.26 3.35 -3.87
CA ALA A 201 12.17 3.88 -2.86
C ALA A 201 12.53 5.35 -3.10
N LEU A 202 12.72 5.76 -4.36
CA LEU A 202 12.96 7.16 -4.72
C LEU A 202 11.75 8.03 -4.39
N LEU A 203 10.53 7.59 -4.75
CA LEU A 203 9.29 8.33 -4.46
C LEU A 203 9.05 8.46 -2.95
N ASP A 204 9.25 7.39 -2.18
CA ASP A 204 9.15 7.42 -0.72
C ASP A 204 10.23 8.32 -0.11
N GLY A 205 11.45 8.29 -0.63
CA GLY A 205 12.54 9.18 -0.22
C GLY A 205 12.21 10.67 -0.46
N VAL A 206 11.64 10.99 -1.63
CA VAL A 206 11.16 12.35 -1.94
C VAL A 206 10.05 12.76 -0.99
N TYR A 207 9.08 11.89 -0.73
CA TYR A 207 7.99 12.17 0.22
C TYR A 207 8.52 12.44 1.64
N ILE A 208 9.44 11.60 2.14
CA ILE A 208 10.05 11.77 3.47
C ILE A 208 10.87 13.06 3.54
N TYR A 209 11.61 13.40 2.48
CA TYR A 209 12.38 14.65 2.39
C TYR A 209 11.45 15.86 2.48
N LEU A 210 10.40 15.91 1.66
CA LEU A 210 9.42 17.00 1.67
C LEU A 210 8.72 17.11 3.03
N PHE A 211 8.31 15.98 3.60
CA PHE A 211 7.67 15.92 4.91
C PHE A 211 8.57 16.46 6.01
N SER A 212 9.87 16.13 5.98
CA SER A 212 10.85 16.59 6.97
C SER A 212 11.15 18.09 6.81
N GLN A 213 11.19 18.61 5.59
CA GLN A 213 11.43 20.03 5.32
C GLN A 213 10.24 20.89 5.78
N GLN A 214 9.03 20.57 5.33
CA GLN A 214 7.86 21.43 5.55
C GLN A 214 7.36 21.41 7.00
N ARG A 215 7.58 20.31 7.73
CA ARG A 215 7.24 20.26 9.16
C ARG A 215 8.13 21.13 10.04
N ASN A 216 9.36 21.39 9.61
CA ASN A 216 10.29 22.28 10.32
C ASN A 216 10.05 23.76 10.00
N GLN A 217 9.20 24.07 9.02
CA GLN A 217 8.80 25.44 8.73
C GLN A 217 7.64 25.84 9.66
N PRO A 218 7.71 27.00 10.33
CA PRO A 218 6.57 27.51 11.07
C PRO A 218 5.41 27.72 10.11
N LEU A 219 4.18 27.36 10.53
CA LEU A 219 2.95 27.59 9.76
C LEU A 219 2.91 29.06 9.33
N VAL A 220 3.07 29.32 8.03
CA VAL A 220 2.83 30.66 7.49
C VAL A 220 1.31 30.84 7.49
N SER A 221 0.85 31.62 8.47
CA SER A 221 -0.55 32.02 8.70
C SER A 221 -1.13 32.80 7.54
#